data_AF-A0A7C3DS84-F1
#
_entry.id   AF-A0A7C3DS84-F1
#
_cell.length_a   1.000
_cell.length_b   1.000
_cell.length_c   1.000
_cell.angle_alpha   90.00
_cell.angle_beta   90.00
_cell.angle_gamma   90.00
#
_symmetry.space_group_name_H-M   'P 1'
#
loop_
_entity.id
_entity.type
_entity.pdbx_description
1 polymer ?
#
loop_
_entity_poly.entity_id
_entity_poly.type
_entity_poly.pdbx_seq_one_letter_code
_entity_poly.pdbx_strand_id
1 'polypeptide(L)'
;MPEPGPIERVPTPGSSTIEQVSKLLGCRPRDMIKTLIYVADGKPVAVLIRGDREANENKIRRALGAKEVALAEPAVIEQVTGAPVGFAGPVGLKQPIPIWADYDVQYLTNAVTGANEADMHLRGVSVGRDFQPQKFADLRCAADSDPCPRCSGILRLRPCIEVGHVFKLGTKYSVALSANYAGEDETLHPMIMGCYGIGV
;
A
#
# COMPACT_ATOMS: atom_id res chain seq x y z
N MET A 1 -16.11 10.33 -16.58
CA MET A 1 -16.26 9.16 -15.69
C MET A 1 -17.75 8.92 -15.53
N PRO A 2 -18.25 7.68 -15.43
CA PRO A 2 -19.66 7.44 -15.17
C PRO A 2 -20.07 8.09 -13.84
N GLU A 3 -21.31 8.56 -13.72
CA GLU A 3 -21.78 9.14 -12.46
C GLU A 3 -21.82 8.08 -11.34
N PRO A 4 -21.52 8.45 -10.08
CA PRO A 4 -21.61 7.54 -8.94
C PRO A 4 -23.07 7.07 -8.72
N GLY A 5 -23.34 5.77 -8.91
CA GLY A 5 -24.61 5.12 -8.57
C GLY A 5 -24.69 4.77 -7.08
N PRO A 6 -25.88 4.48 -6.53
CA PRO A 6 -26.03 4.20 -5.09
C PRO A 6 -25.17 3.01 -4.64
N ILE A 7 -24.74 3.01 -3.36
CA ILE A 7 -24.08 1.84 -2.79
C ILE A 7 -25.12 0.73 -2.59
N GLU A 8 -24.76 -0.48 -3.00
CA GLU A 8 -25.55 -1.69 -2.77
C GLU A 8 -24.72 -2.72 -2.00
N ARG A 9 -25.37 -3.40 -1.05
CA ARG A 9 -24.79 -4.56 -0.35
C ARG A 9 -25.06 -5.80 -1.18
N VAL A 10 -24.03 -6.59 -1.45
CA VAL A 10 -24.12 -7.79 -2.28
C VAL A 10 -23.56 -8.99 -1.51
N PRO A 11 -24.34 -10.06 -1.32
CA PRO A 11 -23.86 -11.30 -0.73
C PRO A 11 -22.76 -11.94 -1.57
N THR A 12 -21.68 -12.35 -0.91
CA THR A 12 -20.50 -13.00 -1.49
C THR A 12 -20.03 -14.17 -0.61
N PRO A 13 -20.89 -15.17 -0.35
CA PRO A 13 -20.58 -16.25 0.59
C PRO A 13 -19.34 -17.04 0.15
N GLY A 14 -18.40 -17.21 1.09
CA GLY A 14 -17.15 -17.95 0.87
C GLY A 14 -16.21 -17.34 -0.19
N SER A 15 -16.45 -16.10 -0.63
CA SER A 15 -15.64 -15.42 -1.64
C SER A 15 -14.86 -14.27 -1.01
N SER A 16 -13.60 -14.52 -0.69
CA SER A 16 -12.72 -13.61 0.06
C SER A 16 -11.55 -13.05 -0.76
N THR A 17 -11.21 -13.68 -1.88
CA THR A 17 -10.16 -13.17 -2.79
C THR A 17 -10.76 -12.31 -3.90
N ILE A 18 -9.94 -11.42 -4.47
CA ILE A 18 -10.34 -10.56 -5.58
C ILE A 18 -10.82 -11.39 -6.78
N GLU A 19 -10.15 -12.50 -7.08
CA GLU A 19 -10.50 -13.38 -8.19
C GLU A 19 -11.86 -14.04 -7.97
N GLN A 20 -12.13 -14.51 -6.75
CA GLN A 20 -13.41 -15.14 -6.39
C GLN A 20 -14.56 -14.13 -6.50
N VAL A 21 -14.39 -12.96 -5.88
CA VAL A 21 -15.42 -11.90 -5.86
C VAL A 21 -15.64 -11.33 -7.26
N SER A 22 -14.57 -11.06 -8.02
CA SER A 22 -14.66 -10.60 -9.41
C SER A 22 -15.45 -11.57 -10.27
N LYS A 23 -15.17 -12.87 -10.14
CA LYS A 23 -15.87 -13.92 -10.87
C LYS A 23 -17.35 -14.01 -10.46
N LEU A 24 -17.64 -13.94 -9.16
CA LEU A 24 -18.99 -14.03 -8.64
C LEU A 24 -19.86 -12.84 -9.06
N LEU A 25 -19.30 -11.62 -9.01
CA LEU A 25 -20.03 -10.38 -9.26
C LEU A 25 -19.96 -9.89 -10.72
N GLY A 26 -19.20 -10.59 -11.58
CA GLY A 26 -19.02 -10.22 -12.98
C GLY A 26 -18.30 -8.89 -13.17
N CYS A 27 -17.45 -8.49 -12.21
CA CYS A 27 -16.62 -7.28 -12.32
C CYS A 27 -15.15 -7.65 -12.60
N ARG A 28 -14.33 -6.67 -12.98
CA ARG A 28 -12.90 -6.91 -13.20
C ARG A 28 -12.14 -6.62 -11.90
N PRO A 29 -10.99 -7.28 -11.66
CA PRO A 29 -10.13 -6.96 -10.52
C PRO A 29 -9.76 -5.47 -10.42
N ARG A 30 -9.60 -4.78 -11.57
CA ARG A 30 -9.33 -3.34 -11.63
C ARG A 30 -10.50 -2.45 -11.15
N ASP A 31 -11.71 -2.99 -11.09
CA ASP A 31 -12.91 -2.29 -10.60
C ASP A 31 -13.10 -2.48 -9.08
N MET A 32 -12.18 -3.21 -8.43
CA MET A 32 -12.22 -3.48 -7.00
C MET A 32 -11.21 -2.63 -6.22
N ILE A 33 -11.51 -2.40 -4.93
CA ILE A 33 -10.60 -1.80 -3.95
C ILE A 33 -10.27 -2.85 -2.89
N LYS A 34 -8.99 -3.23 -2.80
CA LYS A 34 -8.45 -4.00 -1.68
C LYS A 34 -8.26 -3.07 -0.49
N THR A 35 -8.82 -3.45 0.65
CA THR A 35 -8.57 -2.79 1.93
C THR A 35 -7.66 -3.67 2.77
N LEU A 36 -6.43 -3.23 2.97
CA LEU A 36 -5.43 -3.93 3.76
C LEU A 36 -5.24 -3.19 5.07
N ILE A 37 -5.42 -3.86 6.20
CA ILE A 37 -5.12 -3.26 7.50
C ILE A 37 -3.66 -3.56 7.81
N TYR A 38 -2.88 -2.49 7.98
CA TYR A 38 -1.51 -2.55 8.46
C TYR A 38 -1.44 -2.05 9.90
N VAL A 39 -0.42 -2.47 10.63
CA VAL A 39 0.00 -1.88 11.90
C VAL A 39 1.30 -1.14 11.65
N ALA A 40 1.28 0.18 11.82
CA ALA A 40 2.43 1.06 11.67
C ALA A 40 2.80 1.64 13.04
N ASP A 41 4.02 1.36 13.51
CA ASP A 41 4.50 1.77 14.84
C ASP A 41 3.47 1.48 15.98
N GLY A 42 2.85 0.30 15.92
CA GLY A 42 1.85 -0.17 16.89
C GLY A 42 0.42 0.36 16.68
N LYS A 43 0.15 1.15 15.64
CA LYS A 43 -1.17 1.72 15.35
C LYS A 43 -1.77 1.18 14.05
N PRO A 44 -3.06 0.78 14.04
CA PRO A 44 -3.70 0.30 12.83
C PRO A 44 -3.94 1.44 11.82
N VAL A 45 -3.78 1.12 10.53
CA VAL A 45 -4.01 2.01 9.39
C VAL A 45 -4.59 1.21 8.23
N ALA A 46 -5.59 1.78 7.54
CA ALA A 46 -6.16 1.15 6.36
C ALA A 46 -5.40 1.64 5.12
N VAL A 47 -4.91 0.70 4.32
CA VAL A 47 -4.23 0.97 3.07
C VAL A 47 -5.08 0.43 1.93
N LEU A 48 -5.46 1.32 1.01
CA LEU A 48 -6.32 1.00 -0.12
C LEU A 48 -5.51 0.92 -1.40
N ILE A 49 -5.65 -0.16 -2.14
CA ILE A 49 -5.06 -0.33 -3.46
C ILE A 49 -6.10 -0.89 -4.43
N ARG A 50 -5.91 -0.71 -5.73
CA ARG A 50 -6.77 -1.32 -6.76
C ARG A 50 -6.63 -2.85 -6.75
N GLY A 51 -7.70 -3.58 -7.03
CA GLY A 51 -7.77 -5.03 -6.85
C GLY A 51 -6.82 -5.87 -7.71
N ASP A 52 -6.41 -5.36 -8.87
CA ASP A 52 -5.40 -5.96 -9.76
C ASP A 52 -3.95 -5.59 -9.38
N ARG A 53 -3.73 -4.90 -8.26
CA ARG A 53 -2.41 -4.45 -7.80
C ARG A 53 -2.01 -5.14 -6.49
N GLU A 54 -0.72 -5.13 -6.22
CA GLU A 54 -0.13 -5.62 -4.98
C GLU A 54 0.43 -4.45 -4.16
N ALA A 55 0.31 -4.53 -2.84
CA ALA A 55 0.85 -3.55 -1.93
C ALA A 55 2.38 -3.61 -1.90
N ASN A 56 3.03 -2.46 -1.77
CA ASN A 56 4.46 -2.38 -1.54
C ASN A 56 4.73 -1.84 -0.13
N GLU A 57 5.10 -2.74 0.79
CA GLU A 57 5.27 -2.39 2.20
C GLU A 57 6.33 -1.31 2.44
N ASN A 58 7.41 -1.31 1.65
CA ASN A 58 8.44 -0.28 1.74
C ASN A 58 7.90 1.10 1.36
N LYS A 59 7.06 1.19 0.32
CA LYS A 59 6.41 2.45 -0.06
C LYS A 59 5.38 2.87 0.98
N ILE A 60 4.58 1.94 1.50
CA ILE A 60 3.60 2.20 2.57
C ILE A 60 4.32 2.76 3.81
N ARG A 61 5.36 2.09 4.30
CA ARG A 61 6.17 2.53 5.44
C ARG A 61 6.68 3.96 5.26
N ARG A 62 7.22 4.27 4.08
CA ARG A 62 7.70 5.62 3.74
C ARG A 62 6.58 6.65 3.67
N ALA A 63 5.45 6.31 3.06
CA ALA A 63 4.29 7.20 2.93
C ALA A 63 3.65 7.55 4.27
N LEU A 64 3.70 6.61 5.22
CA LEU A 64 3.25 6.78 6.61
C LEU A 64 4.28 7.48 7.50
N GLY A 65 5.54 7.58 7.07
CA GLY A 65 6.64 8.07 7.91
C GLY A 65 6.95 7.13 9.08
N ALA A 66 6.59 5.85 8.97
CA ALA A 66 6.71 4.87 10.03
C ALA A 66 8.11 4.26 10.11
N LYS A 67 8.53 3.86 11.31
CA LYS A 67 9.76 3.09 11.50
C LYS A 67 9.53 1.65 11.06
N GLU A 68 8.41 1.07 11.45
CA GLU A 68 8.02 -0.30 11.13
C GLU A 68 6.58 -0.35 10.63
N VAL A 69 6.31 -1.28 9.71
CA VAL A 69 4.97 -1.57 9.22
C VAL A 69 4.85 -3.07 8.96
N ALA A 70 3.71 -3.65 9.32
CA ALA A 70 3.39 -5.05 9.05
C ALA A 70 1.89 -5.19 8.80
N LEU A 71 1.48 -6.21 8.04
CA LEU A 71 0.07 -6.56 7.93
C LEU A 71 -0.50 -6.89 9.32
N ALA A 72 -1.73 -6.46 9.55
CA ALA A 72 -2.41 -6.71 10.81
C ALA A 72 -2.83 -8.19 10.93
N GLU A 73 -2.69 -8.73 12.14
CA GLU A 73 -3.23 -10.06 12.48
C GLU A 73 -4.76 -10.08 12.35
N PRO A 74 -5.38 -11.25 12.09
CA PRO A 74 -6.84 -11.37 11.90
C PRO A 74 -7.66 -10.74 13.03
N ALA A 75 -7.22 -10.87 14.29
CA ALA A 75 -7.90 -10.28 15.44
C ALA A 75 -7.97 -8.74 15.36
N VAL A 76 -6.90 -8.09 14.90
CA VAL A 76 -6.85 -6.63 14.72
C VAL A 76 -7.75 -6.22 13.56
N ILE A 77 -7.76 -6.99 12.46
CA ILE A 77 -8.65 -6.75 11.31
C ILE A 77 -10.11 -6.79 11.77
N GLU A 78 -10.52 -7.82 12.50
CA GLU A 78 -11.90 -7.95 13.00
C GLU A 78 -12.25 -6.84 14.00
N GLN A 79 -11.31 -6.46 14.88
CA GLN A 79 -11.51 -5.37 15.83
C GLN A 79 -11.76 -4.02 15.13
N VAL A 80 -11.04 -3.76 14.02
CA VAL A 80 -11.07 -2.50 13.27
C VAL A 80 -12.24 -2.45 12.29
N THR A 81 -12.48 -3.55 11.58
CA THR A 81 -13.44 -3.61 10.48
C THR A 81 -14.79 -4.15 10.94
N GLY A 82 -14.81 -5.10 11.89
CA GLY A 82 -15.99 -5.88 12.22
C GLY A 82 -16.13 -7.16 11.38
N ALA A 83 -15.18 -7.46 10.51
CA ALA A 83 -15.22 -8.60 9.60
C ALA A 83 -13.94 -9.43 9.59
N PRO A 84 -14.04 -10.70 9.17
CA PRO A 84 -12.87 -11.52 8.91
C PRO A 84 -12.08 -11.02 7.70
N VAL A 85 -10.86 -11.53 7.57
CA VAL A 85 -9.96 -11.25 6.44
C VAL A 85 -10.67 -11.55 5.10
N GLY A 86 -10.52 -10.63 4.15
CA GLY A 86 -11.11 -10.72 2.81
C GLY A 86 -12.43 -9.96 2.64
N PHE A 87 -13.03 -9.46 3.72
CA PHE A 87 -14.27 -8.65 3.66
C PHE A 87 -14.10 -7.23 4.21
N ALA A 88 -12.86 -6.81 4.43
CA ALA A 88 -12.52 -5.46 4.86
C ALA A 88 -12.81 -4.43 3.75
N GLY A 89 -13.43 -3.31 4.12
CA GLY A 89 -13.76 -2.19 3.26
C GLY A 89 -13.46 -0.84 3.90
N PRO A 90 -13.28 0.24 3.13
CA PRO A 90 -13.02 1.57 3.68
C PRO A 90 -14.27 2.28 4.20
N VAL A 91 -15.47 1.76 3.87
CA VAL A 91 -16.76 2.40 4.20
C VAL A 91 -17.24 1.89 5.55
N GLY A 92 -17.47 2.80 6.50
CA GLY A 92 -18.07 2.46 7.80
C GLY A 92 -17.20 1.56 8.67
N LEU A 93 -15.87 1.76 8.68
CA LEU A 93 -14.97 1.06 9.60
C LEU A 93 -15.45 1.20 11.06
N LYS A 94 -15.46 0.08 11.80
CA LYS A 94 -15.90 0.03 13.21
C LYS A 94 -15.07 0.92 14.12
N GLN A 95 -13.77 1.04 13.83
CA GLN A 95 -12.88 1.98 14.51
C GLN A 95 -12.44 3.12 13.58
N PRO A 96 -12.30 4.34 14.12
CA PRO A 96 -11.82 5.48 13.36
C PRO A 96 -10.29 5.40 13.18
N ILE A 97 -9.84 4.51 12.30
CA ILE A 97 -8.45 4.42 11.89
C ILE A 97 -8.23 5.25 10.64
N PRO A 98 -7.02 5.78 10.42
CA PRO A 98 -6.81 6.63 9.28
C PRO A 98 -6.61 5.79 8.00
N ILE A 99 -6.93 6.40 6.86
CA ILE A 99 -7.01 5.71 5.55
C ILE A 99 -5.99 6.34 4.60
N TRP A 100 -5.08 5.53 4.06
CA TRP A 100 -4.20 5.88 2.95
C TRP A 100 -4.64 5.13 1.71
N ALA A 101 -4.64 5.81 0.56
CA ALA A 101 -5.03 5.20 -0.70
C ALA A 101 -3.94 5.35 -1.75
N ASP A 102 -3.74 4.32 -2.57
CA ASP A 102 -2.91 4.40 -3.76
C ASP A 102 -3.52 5.38 -4.78
N TYR A 103 -2.69 6.04 -5.59
CA TYR A 103 -3.17 6.94 -6.64
C TYR A 103 -4.18 6.28 -7.59
N ASP A 104 -4.04 4.97 -7.89
CA ASP A 104 -4.99 4.27 -8.76
C ASP A 104 -6.42 4.29 -8.19
N VAL A 105 -6.59 4.35 -6.86
CA VAL A 105 -7.90 4.35 -6.19
C VAL A 105 -8.67 5.65 -6.45
N GLN A 106 -7.97 6.77 -6.62
CA GLN A 106 -8.60 8.08 -6.88
C GLN A 106 -9.45 8.08 -8.15
N TYR A 107 -9.09 7.24 -9.13
CA TYR A 107 -9.77 7.16 -10.43
C TYR A 107 -10.85 6.08 -10.49
N LEU A 108 -11.16 5.43 -9.36
CA LEU A 108 -12.22 4.45 -9.29
C LEU A 108 -13.55 5.13 -8.99
N THR A 109 -14.57 4.73 -9.74
CA THR A 109 -15.96 5.12 -9.53
C THR A 109 -16.82 3.86 -9.62
N ASN A 110 -17.82 3.75 -8.76
CA ASN A 110 -18.69 2.57 -8.66
C ASN A 110 -17.92 1.26 -8.40
N ALA A 111 -16.85 1.34 -7.59
CA ALA A 111 -16.00 0.22 -7.25
C ALA A 111 -16.71 -0.82 -6.38
N VAL A 112 -16.09 -2.01 -6.33
CA VAL A 112 -16.45 -3.08 -5.39
C VAL A 112 -15.41 -3.17 -4.28
N THR A 113 -15.84 -3.32 -3.02
CA THR A 113 -14.95 -3.48 -1.87
C THR A 113 -15.64 -4.29 -0.78
N GLY A 114 -14.91 -4.77 0.23
CA GLY A 114 -15.52 -5.50 1.34
C GLY A 114 -16.57 -4.65 2.08
N ALA A 115 -17.57 -5.29 2.66
CA ALA A 115 -18.64 -4.58 3.36
C ALA A 115 -18.40 -4.40 4.86
N ASN A 116 -17.22 -4.76 5.37
CA ASN A 116 -16.96 -4.83 6.81
C ASN A 116 -17.93 -5.80 7.53
N GLU A 117 -18.40 -6.83 6.80
CA GLU A 117 -19.21 -7.92 7.30
C GLU A 117 -18.81 -9.22 6.57
N ALA A 118 -18.83 -10.35 7.27
CA ALA A 118 -18.55 -11.65 6.66
C ALA A 118 -19.49 -11.92 5.48
N ASP A 119 -18.97 -12.53 4.42
CA ASP A 119 -19.74 -12.95 3.25
C ASP A 119 -20.49 -11.81 2.52
N MET A 120 -20.01 -10.56 2.66
CA MET A 120 -20.65 -9.39 2.08
C MET A 120 -19.63 -8.42 1.45
N HIS A 121 -19.98 -7.89 0.28
CA HIS A 121 -19.28 -6.80 -0.38
C HIS A 121 -20.22 -5.63 -0.67
N LEU A 122 -19.63 -4.45 -0.84
CA LEU A 122 -20.32 -3.27 -1.36
C LEU A 122 -20.00 -3.12 -2.84
N ARG A 123 -21.01 -2.73 -3.61
CA ARG A 123 -20.90 -2.31 -5.01
C ARG A 123 -21.34 -0.85 -5.13
N GLY A 124 -20.79 -0.12 -6.10
CA GLY A 124 -21.16 1.27 -6.32
C GLY A 124 -20.32 2.25 -5.50
N VAL A 125 -19.25 1.78 -4.83
CA VAL A 125 -18.45 2.59 -3.92
C VAL A 125 -17.59 3.61 -4.68
N SER A 126 -17.62 4.87 -4.25
CA SER A 126 -16.88 5.97 -4.87
C SER A 126 -16.15 6.81 -3.83
N VAL A 127 -14.88 7.09 -4.11
CA VAL A 127 -14.04 7.98 -3.30
C VAL A 127 -14.69 9.36 -3.18
N GLY A 128 -14.63 9.96 -1.99
CA GLY A 128 -15.18 11.28 -1.71
C GLY A 128 -16.65 11.26 -1.30
N ARG A 129 -17.46 10.37 -1.91
CA ARG A 129 -18.86 10.18 -1.50
C ARG A 129 -18.99 9.23 -0.31
N ASP A 130 -18.33 8.07 -0.38
CA ASP A 130 -18.58 6.96 0.56
C ASP A 130 -17.46 6.79 1.59
N PHE A 131 -16.25 7.21 1.24
CA PHE A 131 -15.10 7.26 2.14
C PHE A 131 -14.13 8.33 1.67
N GLN A 132 -13.34 8.87 2.60
CA GLN A 132 -12.37 9.93 2.34
C GLN A 132 -10.98 9.49 2.85
N PRO A 133 -10.04 9.15 1.96
CA PRO A 133 -8.65 8.93 2.37
C PRO A 133 -8.06 10.18 2.98
N GLN A 134 -7.28 10.03 4.04
CA GLN A 134 -6.50 11.11 4.63
C GLN A 134 -5.39 11.56 3.66
N LYS A 135 -4.83 10.62 2.88
CA LYS A 135 -3.78 10.92 1.92
C LYS A 135 -3.77 9.91 0.77
N PHE A 136 -3.48 10.42 -0.43
CA PHE A 136 -3.08 9.62 -1.58
C PHE A 136 -1.56 9.54 -1.68
N ALA A 137 -1.04 8.36 -2.00
CA ALA A 137 0.40 8.13 -2.16
C ALA A 137 0.66 7.00 -3.17
N ASP A 138 1.93 6.81 -3.56
CA ASP A 138 2.36 5.62 -4.30
C ASP A 138 2.53 4.48 -3.31
N LEU A 139 1.62 3.51 -3.30
CA LEU A 139 1.54 2.44 -2.28
C LEU A 139 1.64 1.04 -2.88
N ARG A 140 1.60 0.91 -4.21
CA ARG A 140 1.60 -0.38 -4.91
C ARG A 140 2.96 -0.76 -5.50
N CYS A 141 3.13 -2.04 -5.77
CA CYS A 141 4.18 -2.55 -6.66
C CYS A 141 3.91 -2.09 -8.11
N ALA A 142 5.00 -1.83 -8.85
CA ALA A 142 4.91 -1.66 -10.29
C ALA A 142 4.61 -3.02 -10.95
N ALA A 143 3.76 -3.03 -11.95
CA ALA A 143 3.45 -4.21 -12.74
C ALA A 143 4.07 -4.13 -14.14
N ASP A 144 4.10 -5.26 -14.85
CA ASP A 144 4.51 -5.26 -16.24
C ASP A 144 3.60 -4.34 -17.07
N SER A 145 4.17 -3.65 -18.05
CA SER A 145 3.47 -2.68 -18.91
C SER A 145 2.97 -1.41 -18.21
N ASP A 146 3.28 -1.19 -16.92
CA ASP A 146 3.04 0.12 -16.29
C ASP A 146 3.83 1.23 -17.01
N PRO A 147 3.31 2.47 -17.03
CA PRO A 147 4.03 3.59 -17.65
C PRO A 147 5.34 3.87 -16.91
N CYS A 148 6.39 4.19 -17.65
CA CYS A 148 7.66 4.59 -17.08
C CYS A 148 7.53 5.97 -16.41
N PRO A 149 7.97 6.15 -15.15
CA PRO A 149 7.90 7.44 -14.48
C PRO A 149 8.91 8.47 -15.02
N ARG A 150 9.76 8.11 -15.99
CA ARG A 150 10.85 8.96 -16.52
C ARG A 150 10.71 9.30 -18.00
N CYS A 151 9.91 8.55 -18.75
CA CYS A 151 9.77 8.71 -20.19
C CYS A 151 8.43 8.16 -20.67
N SER A 152 8.12 8.31 -21.96
CA SER A 152 6.89 7.80 -22.59
C SER A 152 6.85 6.28 -22.78
N GLY A 153 7.87 5.55 -22.31
CA GLY A 153 7.94 4.09 -22.42
C GLY A 153 7.09 3.37 -21.38
N ILE A 154 7.17 2.04 -21.42
CA ILE A 154 6.53 1.13 -20.45
C ILE A 154 7.59 0.30 -19.73
N LEU A 155 7.28 -0.12 -18.50
CA LEU A 155 8.12 -1.01 -17.70
C LEU A 155 8.00 -2.45 -18.19
N ARG A 156 9.12 -3.18 -18.15
CA ARG A 156 9.18 -4.62 -18.38
C ARG A 156 9.77 -5.31 -17.17
N LEU A 157 9.04 -6.27 -16.61
CA LEU A 157 9.52 -7.09 -15.51
C LEU A 157 10.33 -8.26 -16.05
N ARG A 158 11.53 -8.46 -15.49
CA ARG A 158 12.41 -9.58 -15.81
C ARG A 158 12.94 -10.18 -14.52
N PRO A 159 12.91 -11.51 -14.35
CA PRO A 159 13.63 -12.17 -13.26
C PRO A 159 15.13 -11.89 -13.38
N CYS A 160 15.79 -11.58 -12.27
CA CYS A 160 17.23 -11.32 -12.22
C CYS A 160 17.82 -11.89 -10.92
N ILE A 161 19.11 -12.18 -10.94
CA ILE A 161 19.89 -12.55 -9.76
C ILE A 161 20.73 -11.33 -9.38
N GLU A 162 20.61 -10.89 -8.13
CA GLU A 162 21.47 -9.83 -7.60
C GLU A 162 22.87 -10.41 -7.34
N VAL A 163 23.86 -10.01 -8.13
CA VAL A 163 25.26 -10.41 -7.98
C VAL A 163 26.09 -9.42 -7.16
N GLY A 164 25.55 -8.24 -6.89
CA GLY A 164 26.21 -7.19 -6.13
C GLY A 164 25.34 -5.96 -5.91
N HIS A 165 25.72 -5.15 -4.93
CA HIS A 165 24.99 -3.96 -4.51
C HIS A 165 25.96 -2.83 -4.15
N VAL A 166 25.59 -1.61 -4.51
CA VAL A 166 26.31 -0.39 -4.10
C VAL A 166 25.39 0.52 -3.30
N PHE A 167 25.85 0.98 -2.14
CA PHE A 167 25.09 1.86 -1.26
C PHE A 167 25.82 3.17 -1.03
N LYS A 168 25.11 4.29 -1.18
CA LYS A 168 25.52 5.59 -0.61
C LYS A 168 25.03 5.63 0.83
N LEU A 169 25.90 5.30 1.78
CA LEU A 169 25.55 5.22 3.20
C LEU A 169 25.43 6.60 3.86
N GLY A 170 26.01 7.63 3.25
CA GLY A 170 26.03 8.97 3.82
C GLY A 170 26.76 8.95 5.14
N THR A 171 26.17 9.55 6.18
CA THR A 171 26.76 9.66 7.51
C THR A 171 26.17 8.70 8.54
N LYS A 172 25.36 7.72 8.10
CA LYS A 172 24.62 6.80 8.98
C LYS A 172 25.53 6.12 10.02
N TYR A 173 26.68 5.61 9.59
CA TYR A 173 27.62 4.90 10.46
C TYR A 173 28.64 5.84 11.10
N SER A 174 29.10 6.86 10.39
CA SER A 174 30.09 7.79 10.94
C SER A 174 29.54 8.59 12.12
N VAL A 175 28.28 9.01 12.08
CA VAL A 175 27.62 9.63 13.24
C VAL A 175 27.49 8.64 14.40
N ALA A 176 27.03 7.41 14.14
CA ALA A 176 26.83 6.40 15.18
C ALA A 176 28.14 5.94 15.85
N LEU A 177 29.24 5.91 15.09
CA LEU A 177 30.55 5.45 15.55
C LEU A 177 31.53 6.60 15.88
N SER A 178 31.07 7.85 15.78
CA SER A 178 31.92 9.04 15.94
C SER A 178 33.15 9.06 15.01
N ALA A 179 33.01 8.54 13.78
CA ALA A 179 34.07 8.55 12.78
C ALA A 179 34.10 9.90 12.04
N ASN A 180 34.93 10.81 12.53
CA ASN A 180 35.05 12.19 12.04
C ASN A 180 36.42 12.46 11.40
N TYR A 181 36.48 13.47 10.53
CA TYR A 181 37.72 14.07 10.03
C TYR A 181 37.75 15.57 10.38
N ALA A 182 38.95 16.15 10.48
CA ALA A 182 39.10 17.60 10.66
C ALA A 182 38.96 18.31 9.32
N GLY A 183 38.06 19.28 9.23
CA GLY A 183 37.89 20.15 8.07
C GLY A 183 38.96 21.24 7.99
N GLU A 184 38.97 21.97 6.87
CA GLU A 184 39.84 23.16 6.69
C GLU A 184 39.56 24.26 7.71
N ASP A 185 38.36 24.27 8.28
CA ASP A 185 37.90 25.16 9.35
C ASP A 185 38.24 24.64 10.76
N GLU A 186 39.06 23.59 10.86
CA GLU A 186 39.42 22.88 12.09
C GLU A 186 38.21 22.28 12.85
N THR A 187 37.03 22.21 12.21
CA THR A 187 35.86 21.57 12.81
C THR A 187 35.77 20.09 12.42
N LEU A 188 35.21 19.28 13.32
CA LEU A 188 35.06 17.85 13.09
C LEU A 188 33.79 17.57 12.28
N HIS A 189 33.96 16.97 11.12
CA HIS A 189 32.86 16.57 10.23
C HIS A 189 32.75 15.04 10.17
N PRO A 190 31.53 14.48 10.21
CA PRO A 190 31.34 13.04 10.03
C PRO A 190 31.74 12.61 8.62
N MET A 191 32.45 11.49 8.50
CA MET A 191 32.86 10.96 7.20
C MET A 191 31.64 10.55 6.36
N ILE A 192 31.62 10.92 5.07
CA ILE A 192 30.61 10.44 4.11
C ILE A 192 31.06 9.07 3.59
N MET A 193 30.19 8.07 3.70
CA MET A 193 30.54 6.67 3.44
C MET A 193 29.78 6.09 2.24
N GLY A 194 30.46 5.16 1.55
CA GLY A 194 29.88 4.27 0.55
C GLY A 194 30.26 2.82 0.85
N CYS A 195 29.46 1.86 0.38
CA CYS A 195 29.74 0.44 0.49
C CYS A 195 29.47 -0.26 -0.84
N TYR A 196 30.32 -1.23 -1.19
CA TYR A 196 30.33 -1.93 -2.46
C TYR A 196 30.53 -3.42 -2.18
N GLY A 197 29.61 -4.27 -2.61
CA GLY A 197 29.67 -5.72 -2.39
C GLY A 197 29.33 -6.51 -3.65
N ILE A 198 30.07 -7.60 -3.87
CA ILE A 198 29.84 -8.59 -4.93
C ILE A 198 29.88 -9.98 -4.27
N GLY A 199 28.91 -10.84 -4.58
CA GLY A 199 28.92 -12.24 -4.16
C GLY A 199 29.78 -13.06 -5.12
N VAL A 200 30.99 -13.45 -4.69
CA VAL A 200 31.98 -14.24 -5.46
C VAL A 200 31.68 -15.73 -5.37
#